data_AF-A0A939FHN1-F1
#
_entry.id   AF-A0A939FHN1-F1
#
_cell.length_a   1.000
_cell.length_b   1.000
_cell.length_c   1.000
_cell.angle_alpha   90.00
_cell.angle_beta   90.00
_cell.angle_gamma   90.00
#
_symmetry.space_group_name_H-M   'P 1'
#
loop_
_entity.id
_entity.type
_entity.pdbx_description
1 polymer ?
#
loop_
_entity_poly.entity_id
_entity_poly.type
_entity_poly.pdbx_seq_one_letter_code
_entity_poly.pdbx_strand_id
1 'polypeptide(L)'
;MDARFDLFANEISLRFAKRFAGAGLVIQQSPLPRSTQELVSLRASQINGCGHCVDLHTKEAAAAGESAVRLHLVAAWRESTVFTEAE
;
A
#
# COMPACT_ATOMS: atom_id res chain seq x y z
N MET A 1 19.34 4.63 -1.92
CA MET A 1 19.40 3.40 -2.74
C MET A 1 18.87 3.81 -4.10
N ASP A 2 19.70 3.75 -5.13
CA ASP A 2 19.28 4.20 -6.45
C ASP A 2 18.47 3.12 -7.15
N ALA A 3 17.44 3.53 -7.89
CA ALA A 3 16.63 2.59 -8.65
C ALA A 3 17.48 1.97 -9.77
N ARG A 4 17.52 0.63 -9.84
CA ARG A 4 18.21 -0.09 -10.91
C ARG A 4 17.58 0.15 -12.29
N PHE A 5 16.29 0.46 -12.31
CA PHE A 5 15.53 0.82 -13.49
C PHE A 5 14.65 2.01 -13.15
N ASP A 6 14.80 3.10 -13.89
CA ASP A 6 13.99 4.29 -13.72
C ASP A 6 12.76 4.23 -14.65
N LEU A 7 11.58 4.10 -14.03
CA LEU A 7 10.29 4.07 -14.72
C LEU A 7 9.92 5.42 -15.37
N PHE A 8 10.66 6.48 -15.06
CA PHE A 8 10.41 7.83 -15.54
C PHE A 8 11.46 8.34 -16.54
N ALA A 9 12.47 7.52 -16.87
CA ALA A 9 13.59 7.94 -17.71
C ALA A 9 13.25 8.15 -19.19
N ASN A 10 12.17 7.55 -19.71
CA ASN A 10 11.79 7.66 -21.12
C ASN A 10 10.30 7.44 -21.35
N GLU A 11 9.83 7.76 -22.56
CA GLU A 11 8.41 7.70 -22.94
C GLU A 11 7.80 6.30 -22.84
N ILE A 12 8.57 5.24 -23.16
CA ILE A 12 8.08 3.86 -23.07
C ILE A 12 7.81 3.49 -21.61
N SER A 13 8.79 3.73 -20.74
CA SER A 13 8.66 3.47 -19.30
C SER A 13 7.53 4.30 -18.67
N LEU A 14 7.39 5.57 -19.06
CA LEU A 14 6.31 6.44 -18.58
C LEU A 14 4.93 5.91 -18.97
N ARG A 15 4.76 5.45 -20.22
CA ARG A 15 3.50 4.85 -20.68
C ARG A 15 3.18 3.56 -19.92
N PHE A 16 4.19 2.77 -19.59
CA PHE A 16 4.02 1.58 -18.75
C PHE A 16 3.59 1.99 -17.33
N ALA A 17 4.31 2.92 -16.68
CA ALA A 17 4.00 3.41 -15.35
C ALA A 17 2.57 3.97 -15.24
N LYS A 18 2.12 4.74 -16.24
CA LYS A 18 0.75 5.27 -16.29
C LYS A 18 -0.31 4.17 -16.33
N ARG A 19 -0.08 3.10 -17.11
CA ARG A 19 -1.02 1.97 -17.18
C ARG A 19 -1.04 1.18 -15.88
N PHE A 20 0.13 0.94 -15.28
CA PHE A 20 0.25 0.29 -13.99
C PHE A 20 -0.49 1.07 -12.89
N ALA A 21 -0.25 2.38 -12.79
CA ALA A 21 -0.95 3.25 -11.85
C ALA A 21 -2.47 3.25 -12.09
N GLY A 22 -2.89 3.27 -13.36
CA GLY A 22 -4.31 3.20 -13.75
C GLY A 22 -5.01 1.94 -13.27
N ALA A 23 -4.33 0.79 -13.23
CA ALA A 23 -4.90 -0.44 -12.69
C ALA A 23 -5.18 -0.32 -11.17
N GLY A 24 -4.29 0.34 -10.43
CA GLY A 24 -4.48 0.60 -9.00
C GLY A 24 -5.66 1.53 -8.69
N LEU A 25 -5.90 2.53 -9.54
CA LEU A 25 -7.01 3.49 -9.36
C LEU A 25 -8.39 2.82 -9.32
N VAL A 26 -8.58 1.71 -10.04
CA VAL A 26 -9.85 0.97 -10.03
C VAL A 26 -10.18 0.46 -8.63
N ILE A 27 -9.18 0.02 -7.87
CA ILE A 27 -9.36 -0.41 -6.47
C ILE A 27 -9.65 0.78 -5.56
N GLN A 28 -9.01 1.93 -5.82
CA GLN A 28 -9.24 3.16 -5.03
C GLN A 28 -10.66 3.70 -5.17
N GLN A 29 -11.33 3.40 -6.28
CA GLN A 29 -12.73 3.75 -6.53
C GLN A 29 -13.72 2.75 -5.91
N SER A 30 -13.23 1.71 -5.24
CA SER A 30 -14.09 0.75 -4.54
C SER A 30 -14.77 1.39 -3.31
N PRO A 31 -15.88 0.80 -2.82
CA PRO A 31 -16.55 1.28 -1.60
C PRO A 31 -15.79 0.93 -0.31
N LEU A 32 -14.64 0.26 -0.40
CA LEU A 32 -13.85 -0.10 0.78
C LEU A 32 -13.27 1.17 1.44
N PRO A 33 -13.25 1.27 2.77
CA PRO A 33 -12.60 2.38 3.46
C PRO A 33 -11.14 2.52 3.04
N ARG A 34 -10.68 3.77 2.87
CA ARG A 34 -9.30 4.07 2.47
C ARG A 34 -8.27 3.45 3.42
N SER A 35 -8.53 3.52 4.74
CA SER A 35 -7.67 2.90 5.76
C SER A 35 -7.51 1.40 5.56
N THR A 36 -8.60 0.67 5.30
CA THR A 36 -8.57 -0.77 5.03
C THR A 36 -7.79 -1.09 3.74
N GLN A 37 -7.98 -0.32 2.67
CA GLN A 37 -7.21 -0.50 1.43
C GLN A 37 -5.70 -0.35 1.66
N GLU A 38 -5.29 0.65 2.46
CA GLU A 38 -3.88 0.89 2.77
C GLU A 38 -3.31 -0.17 3.72
N LEU A 39 -4.08 -0.69 4.69
CA LEU A 39 -3.65 -1.81 5.53
C LEU A 39 -3.42 -3.09 4.74
N VAL A 40 -4.31 -3.41 3.79
CA VAL A 40 -4.13 -4.56 2.88
C VAL A 40 -2.86 -4.38 2.04
N SER A 41 -2.67 -3.19 1.47
CA SER A 41 -1.51 -2.88 0.63
C SER A 41 -0.21 -2.92 1.44
N LEU A 42 -0.21 -2.40 2.66
CA LEU A 42 0.90 -2.49 3.61
C LEU A 42 1.23 -3.95 3.94
N ARG A 43 0.22 -4.77 4.26
CA ARG A 43 0.46 -6.18 4.61
C ARG A 43 1.00 -6.98 3.43
N ALA A 44 0.43 -6.81 2.25
CA ALA A 44 0.94 -7.44 1.03
C ALA A 44 2.39 -7.01 0.74
N SER A 45 2.71 -5.73 0.94
CA SER A 45 4.06 -5.19 0.77
C SER A 45 5.08 -5.77 1.74
N GLN A 46 4.69 -5.97 3.00
CA GLN A 46 5.52 -6.63 4.01
C GLN A 46 5.79 -8.09 3.65
N ILE A 47 4.77 -8.84 3.20
CA ILE A 47 4.93 -10.24 2.75
C ILE A 47 5.89 -10.32 1.56
N ASN A 48 5.76 -9.39 0.62
CA ASN A 48 6.57 -9.35 -0.60
C ASN A 48 7.95 -8.70 -0.41
N GLY A 49 8.25 -8.14 0.76
CA GLY A 49 9.52 -7.45 1.03
C GLY A 49 9.74 -6.17 0.21
N CYS A 50 8.68 -5.50 -0.26
CA CYS A 50 8.80 -4.25 -1.03
C CYS A 50 8.98 -3.05 -0.08
N GLY A 51 10.23 -2.66 0.22
CA GLY A 51 10.50 -1.53 1.13
C GLY A 51 9.89 -0.20 0.68
N HIS A 52 9.88 0.09 -0.62
CA HIS A 52 9.22 1.29 -1.16
C HIS A 52 7.71 1.28 -0.92
N CYS A 53 7.07 0.13 -1.17
CA CYS A 53 5.63 -0.02 -0.98
C CYS A 53 5.25 0.02 0.51
N VAL A 54 6.09 -0.55 1.39
CA VAL A 54 5.90 -0.45 2.85
C VAL A 54 5.94 1.01 3.31
N ASP A 55 6.92 1.80 2.86
CA ASP A 55 7.01 3.23 3.19
C ASP A 55 5.79 4.01 2.67
N LEU A 56 5.42 3.80 1.40
CA LEU A 56 4.27 4.45 0.78
C LEU A 56 2.97 4.15 1.53
N HIS A 57 2.62 2.87 1.71
CA HIS A 57 1.34 2.49 2.30
C HIS A 57 1.28 2.78 3.81
N THR A 58 2.42 2.82 4.51
CA THR A 58 2.45 3.28 5.92
C THR A 58 2.07 4.76 6.01
N LYS A 59 2.63 5.61 5.14
CA LYS A 59 2.34 7.06 5.12
C LYS A 59 0.91 7.33 4.68
N GLU A 60 0.44 6.66 3.65
CA GLU A 60 -0.93 6.79 3.14
C GLU A 60 -1.97 6.33 4.18
N ALA A 61 -1.73 5.20 4.86
CA ALA A 61 -2.60 4.75 5.96
C ALA A 61 -2.64 5.76 7.11
N ALA A 62 -1.48 6.30 7.52
CA ALA A 62 -1.42 7.35 8.54
C ALA A 62 -2.18 8.61 8.11
N ALA A 63 -2.03 9.04 6.86
CA ALA A 63 -2.77 10.17 6.29
C ALA A 63 -4.29 9.91 6.22
N ALA A 64 -4.69 8.65 6.05
CA ALA A 64 -6.08 8.20 6.09
C ALA A 64 -6.65 8.06 7.52
N GLY A 65 -5.87 8.43 8.55
CA GLY A 65 -6.32 8.43 9.95
C GLY A 65 -6.06 7.12 10.71
N GLU A 66 -5.25 6.21 10.16
CA GLU A 66 -4.92 4.96 10.83
C GLU A 66 -4.03 5.19 12.07
N SER A 67 -4.23 4.37 13.10
CA SER A 67 -3.47 4.48 14.34
C SER A 67 -2.09 3.83 14.22
N ALA A 68 -1.11 4.38 14.94
CA ALA A 68 0.23 3.78 15.03
C ALA A 68 0.18 2.32 15.52
N VAL A 69 -0.72 2.01 16.45
CA VAL A 69 -0.91 0.64 16.97
C VAL A 69 -1.31 -0.33 15.85
N ARG A 70 -2.33 0.00 15.05
CA ARG A 70 -2.78 -0.83 13.92
C ARG A 70 -1.70 -0.95 12.83
N LEU A 71 -0.99 0.14 12.52
CA LEU A 71 0.13 0.12 11.57
C LEU A 71 1.24 -0.86 11.97
N HIS A 72 1.60 -0.89 13.26
CA HIS A 72 2.62 -1.80 13.77
C HIS A 72 2.11 -3.25 13.89
N LEU A 73 0.84 -3.44 14.22
CA LEU A 73 0.26 -4.77 14.44
C LEU A 73 -0.23 -5.46 13.17
N VAL A 74 -0.36 -4.76 12.03
CA VAL A 74 -0.87 -5.37 10.79
C VAL A 74 -0.03 -6.56 10.34
N ALA A 75 1.27 -6.56 10.61
CA ALA A 75 2.16 -7.69 10.30
C ALA A 75 1.77 -8.99 11.03
N ALA A 76 1.13 -8.86 12.19
CA ALA A 76 0.70 -9.93 13.07
C ALA A 76 -0.83 -9.93 13.27
N TRP A 77 -1.59 -9.43 12.28
CA TRP A 77 -3.03 -9.16 12.41
C TRP A 77 -3.88 -10.32 12.93
N ARG A 78 -3.50 -11.57 12.59
CA ARG A 78 -4.23 -12.78 13.01
C ARG A 78 -4.24 -13.01 14.53
N GLU A 79 -3.26 -12.48 15.24
CA GLU A 79 -3.09 -12.64 16.69
C GLU A 79 -3.34 -11.33 17.43
N SER A 80 -4.11 -10.42 16.82
CA SER A 80 -4.33 -9.07 17.32
C SER A 80 -5.82 -8.76 17.42
N THR A 81 -6.19 -7.97 18.43
CA THR A 81 -7.60 -7.61 18.71
C THR A 81 -7.97 -6.22 18.21
N VAL A 82 -7.06 -5.51 17.53
CA VAL A 82 -7.29 -4.12 17.09
C VAL A 82 -7.93 -4.01 15.70
N PHE A 83 -8.15 -5.14 15.03
CA PHE A 83 -8.81 -5.25 13.72
C PHE A 83 -10.25 -5.74 13.88
N THR A 84 -11.13 -5.30 12.99
CA THR A 84 -12.54 -5.74 13.02
C THR A 84 -12.68 -7.15 12.44
N GLU A 85 -13.78 -7.85 12.69
CA GLU A 85 -14.03 -9.18 12.10
C GLU A 85 -14.01 -9.20 10.56
N ALA A 86 -14.30 -8.08 9.90
CA ALA A 86 -14.26 -7.98 8.45
C ALA A 86 -12.83 -7.78 7.90
N GLU A 87 -11.87 -7.39 8.75
CA GLU A 87 -10.47 -7.12 8.42
C GLU A 87 -9.58 -8.33 8.74
#